data_AF-A0A146K7Z7-F1
#
_entry.id   AF-A0A146K7Z7-F1
#
_cell.length_a   1.000
_cell.length_b   1.000
_cell.length_c   1.000
_cell.angle_alpha   90.00
_cell.angle_beta   90.00
_cell.angle_gamma   90.00
#
_symmetry.space_group_name_H-M   'P 1'
#
loop_
_entity.id
_entity.type
_entity.pdbx_description
1 polymer ?
#
loop_
_entity_poly.entity_id
_entity_poly.type
_entity_poly.pdbx_seq_one_letter_code
_entity_poly.pdbx_strand_id
1 'polypeptide(L)'
;QQNQYQQYNNQQQQQNEQIYGNQQNSDQLYNCDQINYNNYQPLLNNQAQQFRMPLQQFNQQQQNEQLQELKMIDYDEKQLTSPSKLQTNKGLKWHYQQLSQIHQTVYKIIVDAAYQLKQTIEIDMNYRITRQDFGVINESVLNDYPEFWFLELKFWLSQQFIRKIQLFDISTSDIQQINSKMLKVNSHILSADLSNFSIVQKLFFFQAFISKTQVYDKDPTNQFHKKHIRTIVGVFLNKVCVCAAMAKAYKYICDCFGINCIYVRGTGNNIQHAWNMVQVGQFFYHVDPTWNMQDHWNSKYLCLDDRLIMKQHAYNKKGEDARIIVFEYPKCESMAANYFQVQGRRIFKHKTAQQSLNNIIAAKITNISTVDDRVGVFFDFIQKPLESVNIQETVMQVGFNSTIDFRLSVQQFGQLVKFELTQLGRVICDWPNMQNIQEEKRYIVKATEPEFVQRKGEMERMLKVRFEHRCSGGYVKFKVVK
;
A
#
# COMPACT_ATOMS: atom_id res chain seq x y z
N GLN A 1 1.70 -29.04 2.54
CA GLN A 1 1.65 -27.69 1.92
C GLN A 1 2.62 -26.67 2.56
N GLN A 2 2.87 -26.65 3.88
CA GLN A 2 3.99 -25.86 4.45
C GLN A 2 5.39 -26.34 4.00
N ASN A 3 5.59 -27.65 3.80
CA ASN A 3 6.89 -28.20 3.37
C ASN A 3 7.24 -27.95 1.89
N GLN A 4 6.24 -27.76 1.02
CA GLN A 4 6.49 -27.48 -0.41
C GLN A 4 6.89 -26.00 -0.64
N TYR A 5 6.42 -25.06 0.19
CA TYR A 5 6.83 -23.66 0.13
C TYR A 5 8.26 -23.45 0.69
N GLN A 6 8.67 -24.24 1.69
CA GLN A 6 10.06 -24.23 2.18
C GLN A 6 11.04 -24.92 1.22
N GLN A 7 10.66 -26.02 0.56
CA GLN A 7 11.50 -26.66 -0.46
C GLN A 7 11.73 -25.74 -1.67
N TYR A 8 10.72 -24.95 -2.09
CA TYR A 8 10.87 -24.00 -3.19
C TYR A 8 11.80 -22.82 -2.85
N ASN A 9 11.76 -22.32 -1.60
CA ASN A 9 12.66 -21.25 -1.15
C ASN A 9 14.12 -21.73 -0.97
N ASN A 10 14.33 -22.97 -0.51
CA ASN A 10 15.68 -23.53 -0.38
C ASN A 10 16.34 -23.81 -1.74
N GLN A 11 15.57 -24.21 -2.76
CA GLN A 11 16.08 -24.37 -4.13
C GLN A 11 16.48 -23.04 -4.79
N GLN A 12 15.80 -21.93 -4.48
CA GLN A 12 16.19 -20.60 -4.97
C GLN A 12 17.44 -20.03 -4.28
N GLN A 13 17.68 -20.38 -3.01
CA GLN A 13 18.91 -19.97 -2.32
C GLN A 13 20.16 -20.65 -2.93
N GLN A 14 20.07 -21.93 -3.27
CA GLN A 14 21.18 -22.67 -3.90
C GLN A 14 21.45 -22.24 -5.36
N GLN A 15 20.42 -21.83 -6.11
CA GLN A 15 20.61 -21.26 -7.46
C GLN A 15 21.20 -19.85 -7.44
N ASN A 16 20.86 -19.03 -6.43
CA ASN A 16 21.43 -17.70 -6.31
C ASN A 16 22.91 -17.72 -5.89
N GLU A 17 23.35 -18.68 -5.06
CA GLU A 17 24.77 -18.82 -4.71
C GLU A 17 25.64 -19.29 -5.90
N GLN A 18 25.08 -20.01 -6.88
CA GLN A 18 25.80 -20.40 -8.10
C GLN A 18 25.94 -19.24 -9.12
N ILE A 19 25.05 -18.25 -9.09
CA ILE A 19 25.08 -17.12 -10.06
C ILE A 19 26.06 -16.02 -9.60
N TYR A 20 26.26 -15.83 -8.30
CA TYR A 20 27.21 -14.84 -7.76
C TYR A 20 28.68 -15.27 -7.78
N GLY A 21 28.99 -16.50 -8.22
CA GLY A 21 30.36 -17.02 -8.33
C GLY A 21 31.09 -16.71 -9.64
N ASN A 22 30.45 -16.11 -10.66
CA ASN A 22 30.99 -16.07 -12.02
C ASN A 22 30.88 -14.72 -12.75
N GLN A 23 31.06 -13.60 -12.06
CA GLN A 23 31.29 -12.30 -12.73
C GLN A 23 32.44 -11.53 -12.06
N GLN A 24 33.67 -11.97 -12.32
CA GLN A 24 34.83 -11.10 -12.39
C GLN A 24 35.23 -10.93 -13.86
N ASN A 25 35.63 -9.71 -14.22
CA ASN A 25 36.14 -9.23 -15.52
C ASN A 25 35.10 -8.69 -16.52
N SER A 26 34.89 -7.37 -16.48
CA SER A 26 35.32 -6.47 -17.56
C SER A 26 35.03 -5.01 -17.20
N ASP A 27 36.05 -4.34 -16.67
CA ASP A 27 36.16 -2.90 -16.68
C ASP A 27 36.41 -2.41 -18.12
N GLN A 28 35.68 -1.37 -18.57
CA GLN A 28 36.25 -0.24 -19.31
C GLN A 28 35.23 0.91 -19.51
N LEU A 29 35.39 1.92 -18.65
CA LEU A 29 35.33 3.38 -18.86
C LEU A 29 34.66 3.95 -20.12
N TYR A 30 33.69 4.86 -19.88
CA TYR A 30 33.66 6.16 -20.55
C TYR A 30 33.39 7.28 -19.53
N ASN A 31 34.23 8.31 -19.64
CA ASN A 31 34.43 9.43 -18.73
C ASN A 31 33.32 10.49 -18.87
N CYS A 32 32.87 11.07 -17.75
CA CYS A 32 31.90 12.17 -17.71
C CYS A 32 32.64 13.44 -17.27
N ASP A 33 32.94 14.31 -18.22
CA ASP A 33 33.48 15.65 -17.96
C ASP A 33 32.37 16.69 -17.88
N GLN A 34 32.35 17.38 -16.73
CA GLN A 34 32.00 18.79 -16.49
C GLN A 34 30.94 19.47 -17.38
N ILE A 35 29.74 19.67 -16.84
CA ILE A 35 28.80 20.72 -17.29
C ILE A 35 28.58 21.75 -16.18
N ASN A 36 28.78 23.00 -16.58
CA ASN A 36 28.91 24.23 -15.79
C ASN A 36 27.53 24.78 -15.35
N TYR A 37 27.35 25.07 -14.06
CA TYR A 37 26.05 25.29 -13.38
C TYR A 37 25.68 26.76 -13.13
N ASN A 38 26.11 27.73 -13.95
CA ASN A 38 26.16 29.14 -13.49
C ASN A 38 25.25 30.19 -14.14
N ASN A 39 24.20 29.89 -14.91
CA ASN A 39 23.38 30.97 -15.52
C ASN A 39 21.84 30.80 -15.47
N TYR A 40 21.28 30.29 -14.36
CA TYR A 40 19.82 30.33 -14.11
C TYR A 40 19.49 30.64 -12.63
N GLN A 41 19.88 31.82 -12.16
CA GLN A 41 19.57 32.36 -10.83
C GLN A 41 19.37 33.88 -10.99
N PRO A 42 18.12 34.38 -11.15
CA PRO A 42 17.46 34.92 -9.96
C PRO A 42 15.92 34.82 -9.90
N LEU A 43 15.23 34.09 -10.78
CA LEU A 43 13.74 34.00 -10.78
C LEU A 43 13.15 32.73 -10.12
N LEU A 44 13.98 31.76 -9.73
CA LEU A 44 13.56 30.47 -9.13
C LEU A 44 13.60 30.43 -7.59
N ASN A 45 14.15 31.45 -6.93
CA ASN A 45 14.38 31.38 -5.47
C ASN A 45 13.14 31.65 -4.61
N ASN A 46 12.11 32.34 -5.13
CA ASN A 46 10.94 32.68 -4.32
C ASN A 46 9.78 31.66 -4.39
N GLN A 47 9.68 30.83 -5.43
CA GLN A 47 8.63 29.79 -5.52
C GLN A 47 9.07 28.42 -5.00
N ALA A 48 10.37 28.08 -5.08
CA ALA A 48 10.90 26.84 -4.50
C ALA A 48 10.87 26.81 -2.96
N GLN A 49 10.80 27.98 -2.30
CA GLN A 49 10.62 28.10 -0.85
C GLN A 49 9.17 27.85 -0.40
N GLN A 50 8.15 28.11 -1.25
CA GLN A 50 6.74 27.92 -0.88
C GLN A 50 6.35 26.45 -0.66
N PHE A 51 7.06 25.48 -1.26
CA PHE A 51 6.79 24.04 -1.09
C PHE A 51 7.82 23.33 -0.20
N ARG A 52 8.87 24.05 0.23
CA ARG A 52 9.75 23.65 1.34
C ARG A 52 9.27 24.17 2.68
N MET A 53 8.26 25.05 2.72
CA MET A 53 7.53 25.34 3.95
C MET A 53 6.68 24.11 4.30
N PRO A 54 6.97 23.45 5.43
CA PRO A 54 6.10 22.44 5.99
C PRO A 54 4.75 23.08 6.32
N LEU A 55 3.88 22.27 6.88
CA LEU A 55 2.85 22.65 7.86
C LEU A 55 3.40 23.48 9.06
N GLN A 56 4.31 24.44 8.85
CA GLN A 56 4.93 25.31 9.86
C GLN A 56 3.99 26.37 10.43
N GLN A 57 2.72 26.40 10.02
CA GLN A 57 1.70 27.26 10.63
C GLN A 57 0.66 26.52 11.47
N PHE A 58 0.69 25.19 11.53
CA PHE A 58 -0.18 24.45 12.45
C PHE A 58 0.67 23.69 13.46
N ASN A 59 0.43 23.99 14.74
CA ASN A 59 1.13 23.30 15.81
C ASN A 59 0.71 21.82 15.85
N GLN A 60 1.53 21.00 16.50
CA GLN A 60 1.34 19.55 16.59
C GLN A 60 -0.02 19.17 17.20
N GLN A 61 -0.63 20.08 17.97
CA GLN A 61 -1.95 19.91 18.58
C GLN A 61 -3.09 20.08 17.57
N GLN A 62 -3.02 21.08 16.67
CA GLN A 62 -3.98 21.27 15.57
C GLN A 62 -3.93 20.15 14.52
N GLN A 63 -2.75 19.56 14.31
CA GLN A 63 -2.59 18.37 13.46
C GLN A 63 -3.16 17.11 14.11
N ASN A 64 -3.08 16.98 15.43
CA ASN A 64 -3.59 15.83 16.19
C ASN A 64 -5.12 15.91 16.45
N GLU A 65 -5.69 17.09 16.65
CA GLU A 65 -7.13 17.29 16.88
C GLU A 65 -7.98 16.89 15.66
N GLN A 66 -7.49 17.12 14.44
CA GLN A 66 -8.17 16.64 13.22
C GLN A 66 -7.97 15.13 12.92
N LEU A 67 -7.00 14.49 13.58
CA LEU A 67 -6.70 13.06 13.40
C LEU A 67 -7.37 12.16 14.46
N GLN A 68 -7.89 12.72 15.55
CA GLN A 68 -8.44 11.97 16.69
C GLN A 68 -9.90 11.48 16.51
N GLU A 69 -10.60 11.80 15.42
CA GLU A 69 -12.01 11.41 15.23
C GLU A 69 -12.24 10.13 14.39
N LEU A 70 -11.26 9.24 14.27
CA LEU A 70 -11.48 7.95 13.59
C LEU A 70 -12.21 6.94 14.49
N LYS A 71 -13.54 7.01 14.54
CA LYS A 71 -14.38 5.86 14.92
C LYS A 71 -14.62 4.99 13.70
N MET A 72 -14.41 3.68 13.84
CA MET A 72 -14.90 2.67 12.90
C MET A 72 -16.43 2.67 12.98
N ILE A 73 -17.10 2.85 11.85
CA ILE A 73 -18.57 2.98 11.79
C ILE A 73 -19.21 1.69 11.27
N ASP A 74 -20.29 1.30 11.94
CA ASP A 74 -21.24 0.25 11.56
C ASP A 74 -22.28 0.77 10.54
N TYR A 75 -22.70 -0.09 9.62
CA TYR A 75 -23.36 0.25 8.34
C TYR A 75 -24.91 0.34 8.39
N ASP A 76 -25.52 1.24 7.59
CA ASP A 76 -26.98 1.33 7.34
C ASP A 76 -27.33 1.16 5.85
N GLU A 77 -28.05 0.08 5.53
CA GLU A 77 -28.41 -0.38 4.18
C GLU A 77 -29.46 0.50 3.46
N LYS A 78 -30.13 1.41 4.18
CA LYS A 78 -31.30 2.14 3.67
C LYS A 78 -30.97 3.32 2.73
N GLN A 79 -29.70 3.68 2.56
CA GLN A 79 -29.30 4.90 1.83
C GLN A 79 -29.07 4.73 0.32
N LEU A 80 -29.41 3.57 -0.26
CA LEU A 80 -29.13 3.26 -1.67
C LEU A 80 -30.34 3.45 -2.60
N THR A 81 -30.17 4.25 -3.66
CA THR A 81 -31.22 4.52 -4.67
C THR A 81 -31.12 3.64 -5.93
N SER A 82 -32.27 3.22 -6.46
CA SER A 82 -32.46 2.45 -7.72
C SER A 82 -33.06 3.33 -8.85
N PRO A 83 -32.86 3.03 -10.16
CA PRO A 83 -32.03 1.97 -10.74
C PRO A 83 -30.59 2.43 -10.96
N SER A 84 -29.66 1.59 -10.50
CA SER A 84 -28.24 1.91 -10.45
C SER A 84 -27.56 1.52 -11.77
N LYS A 85 -26.95 2.48 -12.48
CA LYS A 85 -25.97 2.20 -13.54
C LYS A 85 -24.56 2.36 -12.96
N LEU A 86 -23.60 1.53 -13.38
CA LEU A 86 -22.17 1.76 -13.12
C LEU A 86 -21.68 2.87 -14.07
N GLN A 87 -22.09 4.12 -13.85
CA GLN A 87 -21.60 5.26 -14.63
C GLN A 87 -20.88 6.22 -13.70
N THR A 88 -19.62 6.53 -14.02
CA THR A 88 -18.82 7.49 -13.27
C THR A 88 -18.48 8.71 -14.14
N ASN A 89 -19.15 9.83 -13.89
CA ASN A 89 -18.86 11.09 -14.61
C ASN A 89 -17.75 11.92 -13.94
N LYS A 90 -17.25 11.48 -12.78
CA LYS A 90 -16.32 12.24 -11.93
C LYS A 90 -14.87 11.75 -11.97
N GLY A 91 -14.62 10.65 -12.69
CA GLY A 91 -13.31 10.00 -12.70
C GLY A 91 -12.30 10.65 -13.63
N LEU A 92 -11.04 10.73 -13.20
CA LEU A 92 -9.91 11.14 -14.04
C LEU A 92 -9.75 10.16 -15.21
N LYS A 93 -9.64 10.69 -16.43
CA LYS A 93 -9.40 9.94 -17.67
C LYS A 93 -7.97 10.22 -18.17
N TRP A 94 -6.99 9.69 -17.44
CA TRP A 94 -5.57 9.99 -17.65
C TRP A 94 -5.06 9.44 -18.98
N HIS A 95 -5.54 8.26 -19.40
CA HIS A 95 -5.08 7.64 -20.65
C HIS A 95 -5.66 8.36 -21.86
N TYR A 96 -6.92 8.80 -21.78
CA TYR A 96 -7.55 9.68 -22.77
C TYR A 96 -6.73 10.95 -23.06
N GLN A 97 -6.16 11.58 -22.02
CA GLN A 97 -5.38 12.82 -22.16
C GLN A 97 -4.10 12.64 -22.99
N GLN A 98 -3.60 11.41 -23.12
CA GLN A 98 -2.39 11.08 -23.89
C GLN A 98 -2.67 10.76 -25.36
N LEU A 99 -3.95 10.68 -25.76
CA LEU A 99 -4.35 10.37 -27.12
C LEU A 99 -4.28 11.61 -28.03
N SER A 100 -3.96 11.40 -29.31
CA SER A 100 -4.11 12.43 -30.35
C SER A 100 -5.58 12.83 -30.53
N GLN A 101 -5.85 13.99 -31.13
CA GLN A 101 -7.23 14.49 -31.31
C GLN A 101 -8.16 13.50 -32.03
N ILE A 102 -7.64 12.81 -33.06
CA ILE A 102 -8.39 11.80 -33.80
C ILE A 102 -8.65 10.57 -32.91
N HIS A 103 -7.64 10.11 -32.17
CA HIS A 103 -7.78 8.98 -31.25
C HIS A 103 -8.75 9.28 -30.10
N GLN A 104 -8.75 10.51 -29.58
CA GLN A 104 -9.72 11.00 -28.60
C GLN A 104 -11.15 10.96 -29.15
N THR A 105 -11.33 11.28 -30.43
CA THR A 105 -12.65 11.22 -31.08
C THR A 105 -13.16 9.78 -31.14
N VAL A 106 -12.34 8.84 -31.60
CA VAL A 106 -12.71 7.43 -31.67
C VAL A 106 -12.88 6.80 -30.29
N TYR A 107 -12.06 7.18 -29.32
CA TYR A 107 -12.24 6.84 -27.91
C TYR A 107 -13.65 7.21 -27.42
N LYS A 108 -14.09 8.45 -27.66
CA LYS A 108 -15.43 8.92 -27.25
C LYS A 108 -16.55 8.14 -27.93
N ILE A 109 -16.42 7.84 -29.22
CA ILE A 109 -17.38 7.00 -29.95
C ILE A 109 -17.52 5.62 -29.28
N ILE A 110 -16.40 4.99 -28.90
CA ILE A 110 -16.40 3.69 -28.20
C ILE A 110 -17.06 3.82 -26.81
N VAL A 111 -16.73 4.86 -26.04
CA VAL A 111 -17.29 5.11 -24.71
C VAL A 111 -18.80 5.36 -24.77
N ASP A 112 -19.26 6.20 -25.70
CA ASP A 112 -20.69 6.49 -25.90
C ASP A 112 -21.46 5.24 -26.31
N ALA A 113 -20.88 4.43 -27.19
CA ALA A 113 -21.44 3.14 -27.59
C ALA A 113 -21.50 2.14 -26.44
N ALA A 114 -20.46 2.07 -25.60
CA ALA A 114 -20.44 1.22 -24.42
C ALA A 114 -21.52 1.63 -23.41
N TYR A 115 -21.71 2.93 -23.16
CA TYR A 115 -22.80 3.42 -22.30
C TYR A 115 -24.19 3.15 -22.87
N GLN A 116 -24.34 3.20 -24.20
CA GLN A 116 -25.59 2.86 -24.89
C GLN A 116 -25.79 1.35 -25.07
N LEU A 117 -24.84 0.51 -24.63
CA LEU A 117 -24.81 -0.94 -24.87
C LEU A 117 -25.02 -1.28 -26.36
N LYS A 118 -24.40 -0.50 -27.25
CA LYS A 118 -24.34 -0.81 -28.69
C LYS A 118 -23.31 -1.90 -28.92
N GLN A 119 -23.77 -3.08 -29.35
CA GLN A 119 -22.91 -4.23 -29.56
C GLN A 119 -21.89 -4.02 -30.69
N THR A 120 -22.27 -3.28 -31.74
CA THR A 120 -21.37 -2.95 -32.84
C THR A 120 -21.49 -1.49 -33.24
N ILE A 121 -20.38 -0.93 -33.70
CA ILE A 121 -20.29 0.42 -34.25
C ILE A 121 -19.47 0.42 -35.52
N GLU A 122 -19.71 1.45 -36.33
CA GLU A 122 -18.96 1.77 -37.52
C GLU A 122 -18.06 2.96 -37.26
N ILE A 123 -16.83 2.90 -37.77
CA ILE A 123 -15.83 3.97 -37.70
C ILE A 123 -15.68 4.56 -39.09
N ASP A 124 -15.73 5.90 -39.17
CA ASP A 124 -15.49 6.62 -40.41
C ASP A 124 -14.04 6.39 -40.88
N MET A 125 -13.89 5.96 -42.13
CA MET A 125 -12.60 5.71 -42.77
C MET A 125 -11.72 6.96 -42.88
N ASN A 126 -12.32 8.16 -42.81
CA ASN A 126 -11.60 9.43 -42.77
C ASN A 126 -10.72 9.58 -41.52
N TYR A 127 -11.05 8.86 -40.43
CA TYR A 127 -10.19 8.83 -39.23
C TYR A 127 -8.90 8.04 -39.43
N ARG A 128 -8.82 7.18 -40.46
CA ARG A 128 -7.62 6.39 -40.82
C ARG A 128 -6.98 5.65 -39.63
N ILE A 129 -7.80 5.07 -38.75
CA ILE A 129 -7.31 4.36 -37.56
C ILE A 129 -6.65 3.04 -37.98
N THR A 130 -5.38 2.85 -37.67
CA THR A 130 -4.68 1.58 -37.91
C THR A 130 -4.92 0.58 -36.78
N ARG A 131 -4.45 -0.66 -36.96
CA ARG A 131 -4.44 -1.68 -35.88
C ARG A 131 -3.66 -1.21 -34.65
N GLN A 132 -2.54 -0.51 -34.84
CA GLN A 132 -1.70 -0.04 -33.75
C GLN A 132 -2.40 1.07 -32.96
N ASP A 133 -2.98 2.04 -33.67
CA ASP A 133 -3.78 3.12 -33.08
C ASP A 133 -4.94 2.56 -32.26
N PHE A 134 -5.65 1.56 -32.83
CA PHE A 134 -6.74 0.89 -32.14
C PHE A 134 -6.29 0.22 -30.84
N GLY A 135 -5.11 -0.39 -30.81
CA GLY A 135 -4.54 -0.95 -29.59
C GLY A 135 -4.42 0.10 -28.48
N VAL A 136 -3.86 1.27 -28.79
CA VAL A 136 -3.68 2.38 -27.83
C VAL A 136 -5.04 2.92 -27.36
N ILE A 137 -5.99 3.10 -28.29
CA ILE A 137 -7.36 3.57 -27.97
C ILE A 137 -8.07 2.56 -27.05
N ASN A 138 -8.06 1.28 -27.42
CA ASN A 138 -8.69 0.20 -26.66
C ASN A 138 -8.14 0.14 -25.22
N GLU A 139 -6.81 0.13 -25.06
CA GLU A 139 -6.20 0.10 -23.73
C GLU A 139 -6.53 1.35 -22.91
N SER A 140 -6.60 2.51 -23.55
CA SER A 140 -7.01 3.75 -22.89
C SER A 140 -8.43 3.65 -22.33
N VAL A 141 -9.39 3.13 -23.12
CA VAL A 141 -10.77 2.93 -22.66
C VAL A 141 -10.82 1.95 -21.48
N LEU A 142 -10.14 0.80 -21.60
CA LEU A 142 -10.16 -0.26 -20.57
C LEU A 142 -9.50 0.16 -19.25
N ASN A 143 -8.53 1.07 -19.29
CA ASN A 143 -7.86 1.59 -18.10
C ASN A 143 -8.63 2.76 -17.45
N ASP A 144 -9.31 3.58 -18.25
CA ASP A 144 -10.06 4.74 -17.78
C ASP A 144 -11.51 4.42 -17.34
N TYR A 145 -12.10 3.34 -17.85
CA TYR A 145 -13.48 2.92 -17.53
C TYR A 145 -13.57 1.47 -17.04
N PRO A 146 -13.16 1.18 -15.78
CA PRO A 146 -13.31 -0.14 -15.18
C PRO A 146 -14.76 -0.67 -15.18
N GLU A 147 -15.77 0.21 -15.18
CA GLU A 147 -17.19 -0.14 -15.27
C GLU A 147 -17.57 -0.87 -16.56
N PHE A 148 -16.77 -0.73 -17.62
CA PHE A 148 -16.94 -1.42 -18.88
C PHE A 148 -16.32 -2.82 -18.86
N TRP A 149 -16.59 -3.57 -17.79
CA TRP A 149 -16.05 -4.93 -17.56
C TRP A 149 -16.43 -5.95 -18.64
N PHE A 150 -17.44 -5.63 -19.45
CA PHE A 150 -17.97 -6.47 -20.52
C PHE A 150 -17.31 -6.20 -21.87
N LEU A 151 -16.48 -5.17 -22.01
CA LEU A 151 -15.82 -4.87 -23.27
C LEU A 151 -14.79 -5.94 -23.65
N GLU A 152 -14.94 -6.46 -24.86
CA GLU A 152 -14.05 -7.39 -25.52
C GLU A 152 -13.96 -6.97 -27.00
N LEU A 153 -13.21 -5.90 -27.26
CA LEU A 153 -13.29 -5.23 -28.56
C LEU A 153 -12.68 -6.08 -29.68
N LYS A 154 -13.50 -6.43 -30.66
CA LYS A 154 -13.10 -7.07 -31.93
C LYS A 154 -13.28 -6.06 -33.05
N PHE A 155 -12.47 -6.14 -34.10
CA PHE A 155 -12.53 -5.17 -35.19
C PHE A 155 -12.35 -5.81 -36.56
N TRP A 156 -12.83 -5.11 -37.58
CA TRP A 156 -12.63 -5.45 -38.99
C TRP A 156 -11.98 -4.29 -39.72
N LEU A 157 -11.09 -4.64 -40.64
CA LEU A 157 -10.34 -3.70 -41.45
C LEU A 157 -10.98 -3.54 -42.82
N SER A 158 -10.90 -2.33 -43.37
CA SER A 158 -11.05 -2.03 -44.79
C SER A 158 -9.83 -1.22 -45.21
N GLN A 159 -9.17 -1.58 -46.31
CA GLN A 159 -7.97 -0.88 -46.80
C GLN A 159 -6.95 -0.54 -45.68
N GLN A 160 -6.70 -1.49 -44.77
CA GLN A 160 -5.77 -1.39 -43.63
C GLN A 160 -6.26 -0.56 -42.42
N PHE A 161 -7.40 0.11 -42.52
CA PHE A 161 -7.97 0.92 -41.43
C PHE A 161 -9.19 0.26 -40.77
N ILE A 162 -9.42 0.55 -39.49
CA ILE A 162 -10.57 0.08 -38.73
C ILE A 162 -11.86 0.66 -39.31
N ARG A 163 -12.77 -0.20 -39.76
CA ARG A 163 -14.08 0.19 -40.31
C ARG A 163 -15.24 -0.13 -39.37
N LYS A 164 -15.12 -1.23 -38.63
CA LYS A 164 -16.17 -1.74 -37.73
C LYS A 164 -15.53 -2.26 -36.46
N ILE A 165 -16.20 -2.01 -35.33
CA ILE A 165 -15.82 -2.52 -34.02
C ILE A 165 -17.03 -3.23 -33.41
N GLN A 166 -16.84 -4.43 -32.91
CA GLN A 166 -17.76 -5.12 -32.03
C GLN A 166 -17.26 -4.93 -30.60
N LEU A 167 -18.12 -4.39 -29.73
CA LEU A 167 -17.74 -3.99 -28.39
C LEU A 167 -17.76 -5.17 -27.41
N PHE A 168 -18.70 -6.10 -27.60
CA PHE A 168 -18.90 -7.25 -26.72
C PHE A 168 -19.75 -8.34 -27.40
N ASP A 169 -19.70 -9.57 -26.86
CA ASP A 169 -20.40 -10.75 -27.40
C ASP A 169 -21.53 -11.24 -26.47
N ILE A 170 -21.60 -10.68 -25.26
CA ILE A 170 -22.59 -11.02 -24.23
C ILE A 170 -23.89 -10.22 -24.43
N SER A 171 -25.04 -10.78 -24.03
CA SER A 171 -26.33 -10.08 -24.15
C SER A 171 -26.39 -8.82 -23.28
N THR A 172 -27.10 -7.80 -23.75
CA THR A 172 -27.30 -6.55 -22.99
C THR A 172 -28.05 -6.81 -21.68
N SER A 173 -28.97 -7.78 -21.65
CA SER A 173 -29.67 -8.23 -20.45
C SER A 173 -28.72 -8.83 -19.40
N ASP A 174 -27.73 -9.64 -19.81
CA ASP A 174 -26.77 -10.21 -18.86
C ASP A 174 -25.86 -9.12 -18.28
N ILE A 175 -25.44 -8.16 -19.11
CA ILE A 175 -24.66 -6.99 -18.64
C ILE A 175 -25.44 -6.24 -17.57
N GLN A 176 -26.72 -5.94 -17.83
CA GLN A 176 -27.59 -5.24 -16.88
C GLN A 176 -27.83 -6.05 -15.60
N GLN A 177 -28.00 -7.37 -15.70
CA GLN A 177 -28.19 -8.24 -14.55
C GLN A 177 -26.93 -8.29 -13.67
N ILE A 178 -25.75 -8.43 -14.27
CA ILE A 178 -24.47 -8.44 -13.54
C ILE A 178 -24.19 -7.06 -12.92
N ASN A 179 -24.47 -5.97 -13.62
CA ASN A 179 -24.37 -4.61 -13.07
C ASN A 179 -25.25 -4.44 -11.83
N SER A 180 -26.51 -4.89 -11.91
CA SER A 180 -27.46 -4.81 -10.80
C SER A 180 -27.00 -5.65 -9.60
N LYS A 181 -26.46 -6.85 -9.84
CA LYS A 181 -25.88 -7.70 -8.78
C LYS A 181 -24.67 -7.03 -8.12
N MET A 182 -23.73 -6.49 -8.90
CA MET A 182 -22.57 -5.78 -8.34
C MET A 182 -23.00 -4.57 -7.51
N LEU A 183 -23.93 -3.76 -8.02
CA LEU A 183 -24.42 -2.59 -7.30
C LEU A 183 -25.14 -2.97 -6.01
N LYS A 184 -25.95 -4.03 -6.01
CA LYS A 184 -26.61 -4.53 -4.81
C LYS A 184 -25.61 -5.05 -3.77
N VAL A 185 -24.62 -5.85 -4.18
CA VAL A 185 -23.64 -6.45 -3.25
C VAL A 185 -22.70 -5.40 -2.65
N ASN A 186 -22.34 -4.37 -3.40
CA ASN A 186 -21.33 -3.37 -3.01
C ASN A 186 -21.95 -2.02 -2.71
N SER A 187 -23.27 -2.00 -2.57
CA SER A 187 -24.07 -0.86 -2.23
C SER A 187 -23.48 -0.16 -0.99
N HIS A 188 -23.08 -0.94 0.01
CA HIS A 188 -22.50 -0.46 1.25
C HIS A 188 -21.23 0.38 1.10
N ILE A 189 -20.30 -0.04 0.23
CA ILE A 189 -19.05 0.67 0.02
C ILE A 189 -19.24 1.86 -0.92
N LEU A 190 -20.14 1.74 -1.90
CA LEU A 190 -20.37 2.77 -2.92
C LEU A 190 -21.27 3.92 -2.44
N SER A 191 -22.06 3.72 -1.38
CA SER A 191 -22.96 4.73 -0.80
C SER A 191 -22.54 5.21 0.59
N ALA A 192 -21.41 4.72 1.11
CA ALA A 192 -20.93 5.14 2.42
C ALA A 192 -20.80 6.67 2.50
N ASP A 193 -21.41 7.29 3.51
CA ASP A 193 -21.17 8.70 3.79
C ASP A 193 -19.77 8.87 4.39
N LEU A 194 -18.85 9.28 3.52
CA LEU A 194 -17.47 9.57 3.86
C LEU A 194 -17.21 11.09 3.84
N SER A 195 -18.24 11.93 3.95
CA SER A 195 -18.10 13.39 3.87
C SER A 195 -17.11 13.95 4.91
N ASN A 196 -17.16 13.42 6.15
CA ASN A 196 -16.25 13.80 7.25
C ASN A 196 -14.85 13.18 7.15
N PHE A 197 -14.61 12.29 6.19
CA PHE A 197 -13.31 11.63 6.02
C PHE A 197 -12.41 12.46 5.12
N SER A 198 -11.16 12.66 5.56
CA SER A 198 -10.08 13.12 4.69
C SER A 198 -9.86 12.15 3.51
N ILE A 199 -9.24 12.64 2.44
CA ILE A 199 -8.93 11.84 1.25
C ILE A 199 -8.11 10.59 1.64
N VAL A 200 -7.11 10.73 2.52
CA VAL A 200 -6.27 9.59 2.94
C VAL A 200 -7.07 8.54 3.70
N GLN A 201 -8.01 8.96 4.56
CA GLN A 201 -8.88 8.01 5.27
C GLN A 201 -9.82 7.27 4.31
N LYS A 202 -10.37 7.95 3.29
CA LYS A 202 -11.14 7.32 2.21
C LYS A 202 -10.32 6.27 1.47
N LEU A 203 -9.11 6.64 1.06
CA LEU A 203 -8.18 5.75 0.35
C LEU A 203 -7.81 4.51 1.18
N PHE A 204 -7.57 4.68 2.49
CA PHE A 204 -7.36 3.58 3.43
C PHE A 204 -8.59 2.67 3.51
N PHE A 205 -9.78 3.24 3.65
CA PHE A 205 -11.03 2.50 3.71
C PHE A 205 -11.26 1.65 2.44
N PHE A 206 -11.02 2.22 1.26
CA PHE A 206 -11.14 1.50 -0.02
C PHE A 206 -10.13 0.36 -0.12
N GLN A 207 -8.90 0.59 0.34
CA GLN A 207 -7.85 -0.42 0.33
C GLN A 207 -8.18 -1.54 1.31
N ALA A 208 -8.62 -1.20 2.52
CA ALA A 208 -9.04 -2.17 3.51
C ALA A 208 -10.22 -3.02 3.02
N PHE A 209 -11.20 -2.41 2.35
CA PHE A 209 -12.31 -3.12 1.71
C PHE A 209 -11.80 -4.16 0.70
N ILE A 210 -10.95 -3.76 -0.26
CA ILE A 210 -10.41 -4.69 -1.27
C ILE A 210 -9.49 -5.73 -0.63
N SER A 211 -8.63 -5.36 0.30
CA SER A 211 -7.69 -6.30 0.91
C SER A 211 -8.37 -7.35 1.81
N LYS A 212 -9.50 -7.02 2.44
CA LYS A 212 -10.18 -7.92 3.40
C LYS A 212 -11.28 -8.79 2.80
N THR A 213 -11.81 -8.43 1.63
CA THR A 213 -13.01 -9.10 1.07
C THR A 213 -12.69 -10.05 -0.09
N GLN A 214 -11.41 -10.21 -0.45
CA GLN A 214 -11.01 -10.81 -1.72
C GLN A 214 -10.05 -11.97 -1.53
N VAL A 215 -10.20 -13.01 -2.35
CA VAL A 215 -9.25 -14.12 -2.50
C VAL A 215 -8.39 -13.87 -3.74
N TYR A 216 -7.07 -13.93 -3.57
CA TYR A 216 -6.13 -13.82 -4.69
C TYR A 216 -5.93 -15.19 -5.36
N ASP A 217 -6.47 -15.36 -6.56
CA ASP A 217 -6.37 -16.61 -7.32
C ASP A 217 -6.09 -16.31 -8.80
N LYS A 218 -5.02 -16.90 -9.33
CA LYS A 218 -4.59 -16.73 -10.73
C LYS A 218 -5.28 -17.72 -11.67
N ASP A 219 -5.85 -18.81 -11.17
CA ASP A 219 -6.46 -19.86 -11.98
C ASP A 219 -7.65 -20.52 -11.26
N PRO A 220 -8.75 -19.78 -11.03
CA PRO A 220 -9.92 -20.35 -10.40
C PRO A 220 -10.60 -21.39 -11.30
N THR A 221 -11.11 -22.45 -10.68
CA THR A 221 -11.76 -23.57 -11.37
C THR A 221 -13.12 -23.18 -11.99
N ASN A 222 -13.83 -22.24 -11.36
CA ASN A 222 -15.10 -21.73 -11.87
C ASN A 222 -14.86 -20.87 -13.13
N GLN A 223 -15.47 -21.26 -14.26
CA GLN A 223 -15.27 -20.59 -15.55
C GLN A 223 -15.73 -19.13 -15.57
N PHE A 224 -16.81 -18.80 -14.86
CA PHE A 224 -17.27 -17.42 -14.73
C PHE A 224 -16.27 -16.58 -13.92
N HIS A 225 -15.70 -17.15 -12.85
CA HIS A 225 -14.64 -16.50 -12.10
C HIS A 225 -13.42 -16.28 -13.00
N LYS A 226 -12.97 -17.33 -13.70
CA LYS A 226 -11.82 -17.30 -14.62
C LYS A 226 -11.98 -16.25 -15.72
N LYS A 227 -13.18 -16.08 -16.28
CA LYS A 227 -13.48 -15.04 -17.27
C LYS A 227 -13.33 -13.61 -16.69
N HIS A 228 -13.59 -13.45 -15.40
CA HIS A 228 -13.71 -12.14 -14.75
C HIS A 228 -12.63 -11.82 -13.71
N ILE A 229 -11.59 -12.65 -13.56
CA ILE A 229 -10.50 -12.44 -12.58
C ILE A 229 -9.71 -11.13 -12.77
N ARG A 230 -9.78 -10.50 -13.95
CA ARG A 230 -9.11 -9.24 -14.30
C ARG A 230 -10.07 -8.04 -14.45
N THR A 231 -11.36 -8.21 -14.16
CA THR A 231 -12.36 -7.13 -14.23
C THR A 231 -12.93 -6.81 -12.85
N ILE A 232 -13.65 -5.70 -12.72
CA ILE A 232 -14.28 -5.33 -11.43
C ILE A 232 -15.31 -6.36 -10.95
N VAL A 233 -15.85 -7.22 -11.83
CA VAL A 233 -16.73 -8.34 -11.47
C VAL A 233 -16.01 -9.32 -10.54
N GLY A 234 -14.70 -9.55 -10.74
CA GLY A 234 -13.88 -10.36 -9.85
C GLY A 234 -13.90 -9.87 -8.40
N VAL A 235 -13.93 -8.54 -8.20
CA VAL A 235 -13.90 -7.89 -6.88
C VAL A 235 -15.30 -7.71 -6.29
N PHE A 236 -16.23 -7.23 -7.11
CA PHE A 236 -17.55 -6.81 -6.66
C PHE A 236 -18.53 -7.96 -6.59
N LEU A 237 -18.38 -9.02 -7.40
CA LEU A 237 -19.30 -10.15 -7.41
C LEU A 237 -18.62 -11.44 -6.95
N ASN A 238 -17.51 -11.84 -7.58
CA ASN A 238 -16.96 -13.18 -7.40
C ASN A 238 -16.12 -13.34 -6.13
N LYS A 239 -15.60 -12.23 -5.60
CA LYS A 239 -14.63 -12.19 -4.48
C LYS A 239 -13.33 -12.96 -4.74
N VAL A 240 -13.03 -13.22 -6.01
CA VAL A 240 -11.86 -13.99 -6.49
C VAL A 240 -11.25 -13.25 -7.67
N CYS A 241 -10.00 -12.80 -7.53
CA CYS A 241 -9.40 -11.91 -8.53
C CYS A 241 -7.88 -11.82 -8.45
N VAL A 242 -7.27 -11.08 -9.39
CA VAL A 242 -5.84 -10.75 -9.41
C VAL A 242 -5.60 -9.23 -9.40
N CYS A 243 -4.32 -8.82 -9.42
CA CYS A 243 -3.91 -7.42 -9.31
C CYS A 243 -4.64 -6.45 -10.26
N ALA A 244 -4.83 -6.85 -11.52
CA ALA A 244 -5.55 -6.04 -12.51
C ALA A 244 -6.99 -5.71 -12.09
N ALA A 245 -7.73 -6.66 -11.52
CA ALA A 245 -9.09 -6.44 -11.06
C ALA A 245 -9.13 -5.59 -9.79
N MET A 246 -8.21 -5.81 -8.85
CA MET A 246 -8.10 -5.01 -7.63
C MET A 246 -7.81 -3.54 -7.94
N ALA A 247 -6.84 -3.27 -8.81
CA ALA A 247 -6.50 -1.91 -9.20
C ALA A 247 -7.61 -1.23 -10.01
N LYS A 248 -8.33 -1.98 -10.86
CA LYS A 248 -9.53 -1.48 -11.57
C LYS A 248 -10.68 -1.15 -10.60
N ALA A 249 -10.92 -2.00 -9.62
CA ALA A 249 -11.94 -1.76 -8.61
C ALA A 249 -11.58 -0.57 -7.71
N TYR A 250 -10.31 -0.44 -7.31
CA TYR A 250 -9.81 0.69 -6.52
C TYR A 250 -10.02 2.02 -7.26
N LYS A 251 -9.67 2.04 -8.56
CA LYS A 251 -9.96 3.16 -9.46
C LYS A 251 -11.46 3.46 -9.49
N TYR A 252 -12.30 2.46 -9.78
CA TYR A 252 -13.75 2.65 -9.87
C TYR A 252 -14.35 3.24 -8.59
N ILE A 253 -13.93 2.77 -7.41
CA ILE A 253 -14.37 3.33 -6.13
C ILE A 253 -13.90 4.79 -6.01
N CYS A 254 -12.62 5.08 -6.29
CA CYS A 254 -12.12 6.47 -6.27
C CYS A 254 -12.94 7.40 -7.17
N ASP A 255 -13.30 6.95 -8.38
CA ASP A 255 -14.14 7.71 -9.31
C ASP A 255 -15.54 8.00 -8.77
N CYS A 256 -16.16 7.02 -8.08
CA CYS A 256 -17.45 7.21 -7.42
C CYS A 256 -17.40 8.32 -6.36
N PHE A 257 -16.26 8.45 -5.67
CA PHE A 257 -16.01 9.46 -4.65
C PHE A 257 -15.32 10.73 -5.17
N GLY A 258 -15.12 10.86 -6.50
CA GLY A 258 -14.50 12.03 -7.12
C GLY A 258 -13.02 12.22 -6.77
N ILE A 259 -12.31 11.13 -6.46
CA ILE A 259 -10.87 11.13 -6.18
C ILE A 259 -10.15 10.76 -7.47
N ASN A 260 -9.27 11.65 -7.95
CA ASN A 260 -8.46 11.40 -9.12
C ASN A 260 -7.56 10.18 -8.89
N CYS A 261 -7.80 9.13 -9.68
CA CYS A 261 -7.08 7.86 -9.60
C CYS A 261 -6.74 7.35 -10.99
N ILE A 262 -5.49 6.94 -11.18
CA ILE A 262 -4.95 6.37 -12.41
C ILE A 262 -4.76 4.86 -12.18
N TYR A 263 -5.18 4.05 -13.13
CA TYR A 263 -4.81 2.64 -13.18
C TYR A 263 -3.45 2.50 -13.88
N VAL A 264 -2.50 1.83 -13.25
CA VAL A 264 -1.12 1.70 -13.71
C VAL A 264 -0.82 0.25 -14.06
N ARG A 265 -0.19 0.03 -15.23
CA ARG A 265 0.36 -1.27 -15.62
C ARG A 265 1.88 -1.25 -15.66
N GLY A 266 2.48 -2.35 -15.25
CA GLY A 266 3.91 -2.51 -15.18
C GLY A 266 4.32 -3.90 -14.76
N THR A 267 5.43 -3.98 -14.05
CA THR A 267 5.90 -5.19 -13.37
C THR A 267 6.08 -4.93 -11.87
N GLY A 268 5.93 -5.99 -11.08
CA GLY A 268 6.23 -6.04 -9.64
C GLY A 268 7.10 -7.27 -9.39
N ASN A 269 8.30 -7.09 -8.83
CA ASN A 269 9.34 -8.13 -8.75
C ASN A 269 9.53 -8.88 -10.08
N ASN A 270 9.64 -8.13 -11.19
CA ASN A 270 9.83 -8.63 -12.56
C ASN A 270 8.68 -9.46 -13.15
N ILE A 271 7.51 -9.50 -12.51
CA ILE A 271 6.31 -10.19 -13.01
C ILE A 271 5.25 -9.15 -13.35
N GLN A 272 4.46 -9.36 -14.41
CA GLN A 272 3.36 -8.47 -14.79
C GLN A 272 2.47 -8.13 -13.59
N HIS A 273 2.26 -6.83 -13.37
CA HIS A 273 1.53 -6.32 -12.22
C HIS A 273 0.73 -5.06 -12.58
N ALA A 274 -0.24 -4.74 -11.73
CA ALA A 274 -1.06 -3.56 -11.86
C ALA A 274 -1.40 -2.97 -10.50
N TRP A 275 -1.36 -1.65 -10.40
CA TRP A 275 -1.60 -0.88 -9.18
C TRP A 275 -2.22 0.49 -9.54
N ASN A 276 -2.23 1.45 -8.63
CA ASN A 276 -2.83 2.76 -8.85
C ASN A 276 -1.90 3.93 -8.49
N MET A 277 -2.19 5.10 -9.07
CA MET A 277 -1.74 6.39 -8.56
C MET A 277 -2.94 7.24 -8.19
N VAL A 278 -2.89 7.93 -7.07
CA VAL A 278 -3.98 8.78 -6.58
C VAL A 278 -3.48 10.19 -6.32
N GLN A 279 -4.32 11.18 -6.62
CA GLN A 279 -3.99 12.57 -6.34
C GLN A 279 -4.51 12.96 -4.95
N VAL A 280 -3.63 13.47 -4.10
CA VAL A 280 -3.98 14.06 -2.80
C VAL A 280 -3.41 15.47 -2.74
N GLY A 281 -4.30 16.47 -2.75
CA GLY A 281 -3.89 17.85 -2.95
C GLY A 281 -3.25 18.05 -4.33
N GLN A 282 -2.01 18.55 -4.34
CA GLN A 282 -1.27 18.84 -5.58
C GLN A 282 -0.33 17.70 -6.01
N PHE A 283 -0.20 16.63 -5.23
CA PHE A 283 0.76 15.55 -5.49
C PHE A 283 0.05 14.25 -5.85
N PHE A 284 0.69 13.48 -6.73
CA PHE A 284 0.34 12.09 -6.97
C PHE A 284 1.12 11.17 -6.04
N TYR A 285 0.49 10.07 -5.66
CA TYR A 285 1.08 9.03 -4.84
C TYR A 285 0.70 7.66 -5.36
N HIS A 286 1.58 6.70 -5.15
CA HIS A 286 1.32 5.31 -5.47
C HIS A 286 0.45 4.61 -4.41
N VAL A 287 -0.47 3.77 -4.88
CA VAL A 287 -1.26 2.85 -4.05
C VAL A 287 -1.26 1.46 -4.67
N ASP A 288 -0.94 0.43 -3.89
CA ASP A 288 -1.06 -0.97 -4.31
C ASP A 288 -2.06 -1.72 -3.40
N PRO A 289 -3.29 -2.00 -3.89
CA PRO A 289 -4.27 -2.74 -3.12
C PRO A 289 -3.96 -4.25 -2.99
N THR A 290 -3.15 -4.81 -3.89
CA THR A 290 -2.79 -6.24 -3.90
C THR A 290 -1.68 -6.54 -2.91
N TRP A 291 -0.59 -5.77 -2.92
CA TRP A 291 0.55 -6.01 -2.02
C TRP A 291 0.22 -5.66 -0.57
N ASN A 292 -0.92 -5.02 -0.32
CA ASN A 292 -1.43 -4.72 1.01
C ASN A 292 -2.36 -5.79 1.60
N MET A 293 -2.69 -6.85 0.85
CA MET A 293 -3.59 -7.92 1.34
C MET A 293 -3.08 -8.58 2.63
N GLN A 294 -1.78 -8.84 2.71
CA GLN A 294 -1.16 -9.57 3.83
C GLN A 294 -0.90 -8.68 5.07
N ASP A 295 -0.97 -7.35 4.92
CA ASP A 295 -0.64 -6.39 5.98
C ASP A 295 -1.60 -5.19 5.98
N HIS A 296 -2.89 -5.50 5.99
CA HIS A 296 -3.97 -4.51 5.90
C HIS A 296 -4.02 -3.53 7.10
N TRP A 297 -3.28 -3.80 8.18
CA TRP A 297 -3.18 -2.92 9.36
C TRP A 297 -2.04 -1.91 9.26
N ASN A 298 -1.01 -2.17 8.44
CA ASN A 298 0.09 -1.22 8.21
C ASN A 298 0.04 -0.46 6.90
N SER A 299 -0.90 -0.77 6.01
CA SER A 299 -1.15 -0.03 4.75
C SER A 299 0.11 0.51 4.08
N LYS A 300 1.15 -0.35 3.98
CA LYS A 300 2.50 0.08 3.60
C LYS A 300 2.52 0.67 2.19
N TYR A 301 1.71 0.10 1.32
CA TYR A 301 1.56 0.53 -0.06
C TYR A 301 0.44 1.55 -0.23
N LEU A 302 0.18 2.39 0.78
CA LEU A 302 -0.77 3.49 0.71
C LEU A 302 -0.04 4.83 0.67
N CYS A 303 -0.15 5.51 -0.46
CA CYS A 303 0.43 6.80 -0.75
C CYS A 303 1.98 6.81 -0.63
N LEU A 304 2.65 5.98 -1.43
CA LEU A 304 4.12 5.95 -1.55
C LEU A 304 4.64 6.93 -2.62
N ASP A 305 5.88 7.38 -2.45
CA ASP A 305 6.66 8.08 -3.47
C ASP A 305 7.36 7.10 -4.45
N ASP A 306 7.85 7.63 -5.57
CA ASP A 306 8.55 6.85 -6.61
C ASP A 306 9.80 6.15 -6.05
N ARG A 307 10.55 6.84 -5.19
CA ARG A 307 11.79 6.35 -4.58
C ARG A 307 11.58 5.05 -3.81
N LEU A 308 10.42 4.87 -3.17
CA LEU A 308 10.10 3.66 -2.42
C LEU A 308 9.46 2.59 -3.29
N ILE A 309 8.43 2.94 -4.08
CA ILE A 309 7.70 1.90 -4.81
C ILE A 309 8.50 1.32 -5.99
N MET A 310 9.33 2.14 -6.65
CA MET A 310 10.08 1.73 -7.85
C MET A 310 11.26 0.80 -7.54
N LYS A 311 11.55 0.55 -6.26
CA LYS A 311 12.49 -0.51 -5.86
C LYS A 311 11.99 -1.91 -6.23
N GLN A 312 10.68 -2.07 -6.33
CA GLN A 312 10.03 -3.35 -6.57
C GLN A 312 9.03 -3.29 -7.73
N HIS A 313 8.64 -2.09 -8.16
CA HIS A 313 7.76 -1.85 -9.29
C HIS A 313 8.52 -1.19 -10.43
N ALA A 314 8.11 -1.46 -11.66
CA ALA A 314 8.58 -0.73 -12.82
C ALA A 314 7.43 -0.48 -13.79
N TYR A 315 7.35 0.71 -14.36
CA TYR A 315 6.45 0.99 -15.48
C TYR A 315 6.89 0.19 -16.70
N ASN A 316 5.92 -0.15 -17.57
CA ASN A 316 6.22 -0.68 -18.89
C ASN A 316 7.13 0.28 -19.67
N LYS A 317 8.20 -0.24 -20.30
CA LYS A 317 9.13 0.60 -21.08
C LYS A 317 9.03 0.30 -22.57
N LYS A 318 9.25 1.34 -23.37
CA LYS A 318 9.30 1.22 -24.83
C LYS A 318 10.50 0.36 -25.22
N GLY A 319 10.28 -0.65 -26.06
CA GLY A 319 11.33 -1.54 -26.57
C GLY A 319 11.49 -2.88 -25.83
N GLU A 320 10.79 -3.11 -24.72
CA GLU A 320 10.75 -4.43 -24.06
C GLU A 320 9.99 -5.47 -24.92
N ASP A 321 8.91 -5.04 -25.56
CA ASP A 321 8.15 -5.78 -26.57
C ASP A 321 7.40 -4.74 -27.43
N ALA A 322 7.46 -4.85 -28.76
CA ALA A 322 6.79 -3.94 -29.68
C ALA A 322 5.25 -3.94 -29.53
N ARG A 323 4.68 -4.94 -28.84
CA ARG A 323 3.25 -5.07 -28.53
C ARG A 323 2.84 -4.34 -27.26
N ILE A 324 3.78 -3.88 -26.44
CA ILE A 324 3.49 -3.18 -25.18
C ILE A 324 3.15 -1.72 -25.48
N ILE A 325 1.95 -1.33 -25.10
CA ILE A 325 1.52 0.07 -25.09
C ILE A 325 2.08 0.74 -23.84
N VAL A 326 2.77 1.85 -24.04
CA VAL A 326 3.44 2.62 -22.99
C VAL A 326 2.65 3.91 -22.77
N PHE A 327 2.37 4.20 -21.50
CA PHE A 327 1.75 5.43 -21.06
C PHE A 327 2.74 6.18 -20.17
N GLU A 328 2.71 7.50 -20.24
CA GLU A 328 3.41 8.37 -19.30
C GLU A 328 2.58 8.50 -18.03
N TYR A 329 3.25 8.55 -16.87
CA TYR A 329 2.61 8.67 -15.57
C TYR A 329 3.18 9.87 -14.81
N PRO A 330 2.37 10.53 -13.95
CA PRO A 330 2.86 11.64 -13.16
C PRO A 330 3.91 11.16 -12.15
N LYS A 331 4.86 12.03 -11.83
CA LYS A 331 5.83 11.74 -10.77
C LYS A 331 5.16 11.75 -9.40
N CYS A 332 5.58 10.82 -8.54
CA CYS A 332 5.16 10.78 -7.14
C CYS A 332 6.33 11.19 -6.25
N GLU A 333 6.46 12.49 -5.96
CA GLU A 333 7.64 13.07 -5.28
C GLU A 333 7.40 13.43 -3.80
N SER A 334 6.27 13.01 -3.23
CA SER A 334 5.86 13.37 -1.87
C SER A 334 5.55 12.15 -1.02
N MET A 335 5.80 12.28 0.29
CA MET A 335 5.38 11.33 1.33
C MET A 335 4.39 11.96 2.33
N ALA A 336 3.89 13.17 2.05
CA ALA A 336 3.02 13.90 2.98
C ALA A 336 1.69 13.18 3.26
N ALA A 337 1.10 12.55 2.23
CA ALA A 337 -0.13 11.77 2.35
C ALA A 337 0.11 10.29 2.71
N ASN A 338 1.37 9.87 2.90
CA ASN A 338 1.70 8.48 3.22
C ASN A 338 1.01 8.03 4.51
N TYR A 339 0.52 6.79 4.55
CA TYR A 339 -0.15 6.24 5.73
C TYR A 339 0.67 6.39 7.01
N PHE A 340 1.95 6.00 7.02
CA PHE A 340 2.78 6.12 8.22
C PHE A 340 3.10 7.57 8.58
N GLN A 341 3.16 8.48 7.59
CA GLN A 341 3.33 9.90 7.86
C GLN A 341 2.11 10.48 8.59
N VAL A 342 0.91 10.21 8.06
CA VAL A 342 -0.36 10.68 8.63
C VAL A 342 -0.63 10.06 9.99
N GLN A 343 -0.25 8.80 10.18
CA GLN A 343 -0.40 8.09 11.46
C GLN A 343 0.68 8.46 12.49
N GLY A 344 1.66 9.31 12.15
CA GLY A 344 2.77 9.67 13.05
C GLY A 344 3.76 8.52 13.34
N ARG A 345 3.83 7.52 12.45
CA ARG A 345 4.64 6.29 12.61
C ARG A 345 5.79 6.19 11.61
N ARG A 346 6.12 7.29 10.91
CA ARG A 346 7.23 7.37 9.95
C ARG A 346 8.46 8.01 10.60
N ILE A 347 9.59 7.31 10.57
CA ILE A 347 10.90 7.78 11.03
C ILE A 347 11.79 8.00 9.81
N PHE A 348 12.17 9.24 9.56
CA PHE A 348 12.97 9.64 8.39
C PHE A 348 14.23 10.44 8.77
N LYS A 349 14.45 10.69 10.07
CA LYS A 349 15.63 11.38 10.60
C LYS A 349 16.51 10.39 11.36
N HIS A 350 17.63 10.00 10.75
CA HIS A 350 18.54 9.01 11.32
C HIS A 350 19.04 9.40 12.73
N LYS A 351 19.43 10.66 12.94
CA LYS A 351 19.97 11.14 14.23
C LYS A 351 19.00 11.00 15.41
N THR A 352 17.68 11.03 15.15
CA THR A 352 16.65 10.96 16.19
C THR A 352 15.85 9.66 16.13
N ALA A 353 16.33 8.66 15.39
CA ALA A 353 15.59 7.44 15.11
C ALA A 353 15.22 6.67 16.39
N GLN A 354 16.18 6.48 17.30
CA GLN A 354 15.96 5.77 18.57
C GLN A 354 14.89 6.46 19.44
N GLN A 355 15.04 7.77 19.64
CA GLN A 355 14.07 8.56 20.41
C GLN A 355 12.68 8.56 19.74
N SER A 356 12.63 8.67 18.41
CA SER A 356 11.36 8.65 17.67
C SER A 356 10.65 7.29 17.82
N LEU A 357 11.40 6.18 17.73
CA LEU A 357 10.87 4.85 17.96
C LEU A 357 10.31 4.73 19.39
N ASN A 358 11.09 5.12 20.40
CA ASN A 358 10.65 5.09 21.79
C ASN A 358 9.33 5.87 21.99
N ASN A 359 9.24 7.08 21.44
CA ASN A 359 8.06 7.94 21.56
C ASN A 359 6.83 7.33 20.87
N ILE A 360 6.99 6.77 19.66
CA ILE A 360 5.89 6.13 18.92
C ILE A 360 5.34 4.93 19.70
N ILE A 361 6.23 4.08 20.22
CA ILE A 361 5.82 2.90 20.98
C ILE A 361 5.20 3.31 22.32
N ALA A 362 5.76 4.30 23.02
CA ALA A 362 5.20 4.81 24.27
C ALA A 362 3.79 5.37 24.07
N ALA A 363 3.59 6.24 23.07
CA ALA A 363 2.29 6.81 22.75
C ALA A 363 1.24 5.75 22.39
N LYS A 364 1.65 4.69 21.68
CA LYS A 364 0.74 3.58 21.37
C LYS A 364 0.34 2.82 22.63
N ILE A 365 1.27 2.57 23.54
CA ILE A 365 1.02 1.82 24.77
C ILE A 365 0.14 2.63 25.75
N THR A 366 0.31 3.96 25.82
CA THR A 366 -0.51 4.80 26.70
C THR A 366 -1.95 4.96 26.19
N ASN A 367 -2.18 4.81 24.88
CA ASN A 367 -3.48 4.99 24.24
C ASN A 367 -4.16 3.66 23.87
N ILE A 368 -3.92 2.57 24.61
CA ILE A 368 -4.54 1.27 24.33
C ILE A 368 -6.05 1.34 24.65
N SER A 369 -6.85 1.70 23.65
CA SER A 369 -8.27 1.38 23.60
C SER A 369 -8.43 0.00 22.95
N THR A 370 -8.12 -1.06 23.71
CA THR A 370 -8.55 -2.48 23.58
C THR A 370 -8.77 -3.19 22.22
N VAL A 371 -8.50 -2.61 21.05
CA VAL A 371 -8.98 -3.11 19.75
C VAL A 371 -7.85 -3.55 18.79
N ASP A 372 -6.63 -3.03 18.91
CA ASP A 372 -5.51 -3.47 18.06
C ASP A 372 -4.16 -3.38 18.78
N ASP A 373 -3.59 -4.56 19.03
CA ASP A 373 -2.31 -4.81 19.69
C ASP A 373 -1.11 -4.78 18.74
N ARG A 374 -1.34 -4.59 17.42
CA ARG A 374 -0.29 -4.60 16.40
C ARG A 374 -0.06 -3.22 15.80
N VAL A 375 1.20 -2.79 15.71
CA VAL A 375 1.58 -1.51 15.09
C VAL A 375 2.87 -1.59 14.29
N GLY A 376 2.85 -1.09 13.06
CA GLY A 376 4.04 -0.90 12.25
C GLY A 376 4.62 0.50 12.41
N VAL A 377 5.93 0.56 12.59
CA VAL A 377 6.75 1.77 12.50
C VAL A 377 7.59 1.69 11.23
N PHE A 378 7.47 2.69 10.38
CA PHE A 378 8.13 2.72 9.07
C PHE A 378 9.38 3.59 9.10
N PHE A 379 10.52 2.99 8.79
CA PHE A 379 11.82 3.64 8.70
C PHE A 379 12.12 4.01 7.25
N ASP A 380 12.01 5.30 6.96
CA ASP A 380 12.21 5.87 5.64
C ASP A 380 13.63 6.45 5.50
N PHE A 381 14.61 5.56 5.50
CA PHE A 381 15.99 5.84 5.11
C PHE A 381 16.62 4.58 4.52
N ILE A 382 17.86 4.72 4.02
CA ILE A 382 18.56 3.66 3.27
C ILE A 382 19.04 2.54 4.19
N GLN A 383 19.53 2.87 5.39
CA GLN A 383 19.99 1.88 6.36
C GLN A 383 18.85 0.98 6.86
N LYS A 384 19.18 -0.23 7.27
CA LYS A 384 18.20 -1.13 7.91
C LYS A 384 17.86 -0.60 9.31
N PRO A 385 16.62 -0.73 9.80
CA PRO A 385 16.20 -0.33 11.14
C PRO A 385 17.15 -0.81 12.23
N LEU A 386 17.60 -2.07 12.16
CA LEU A 386 18.50 -2.64 13.17
C LEU A 386 19.89 -1.99 13.22
N GLU A 387 20.29 -1.28 12.17
CA GLU A 387 21.54 -0.50 12.14
C GLU A 387 21.35 0.90 12.74
N SER A 388 20.10 1.38 12.80
CA SER A 388 19.78 2.75 13.23
C SER A 388 19.11 2.83 14.61
N VAL A 389 18.59 1.71 15.13
CA VAL A 389 17.93 1.64 16.44
C VAL A 389 18.26 0.35 17.18
N ASN A 390 18.37 0.46 18.50
CA ASN A 390 18.43 -0.66 19.42
C ASN A 390 17.01 -1.03 19.89
N ILE A 391 16.49 -2.12 19.32
CA ILE A 391 15.17 -2.66 19.68
C ILE A 391 15.11 -3.09 21.15
N GLN A 392 16.18 -3.68 21.69
CA GLN A 392 16.20 -4.15 23.07
C GLN A 392 16.12 -2.97 24.05
N GLU A 393 16.84 -1.89 23.75
CA GLU A 393 16.76 -0.65 24.51
C GLU A 393 15.34 -0.07 24.53
N THR A 394 14.68 -0.04 23.36
CA THR A 394 13.27 0.40 23.24
C THR A 394 12.34 -0.43 24.13
N VAL A 395 12.44 -1.76 24.04
CA VAL A 395 11.62 -2.71 24.83
C VAL A 395 11.85 -2.52 26.32
N MET A 396 13.09 -2.27 26.73
CA MET A 396 13.43 -2.04 28.12
C MET A 396 12.93 -0.69 28.62
N GLN A 397 13.25 0.41 27.94
CA GLN A 397 12.89 1.76 28.39
C GLN A 397 11.37 2.01 28.36
N VAL A 398 10.72 1.73 27.24
CA VAL A 398 9.28 2.00 27.11
C VAL A 398 8.48 0.99 27.94
N GLY A 399 8.88 -0.29 27.91
CA GLY A 399 8.25 -1.31 28.72
C GLY A 399 8.36 -0.98 30.22
N PHE A 400 9.50 -0.45 30.66
CA PHE A 400 9.70 0.02 32.02
C PHE A 400 8.68 1.10 32.40
N ASN A 401 8.61 2.17 31.60
CA ASN A 401 7.75 3.32 31.89
C ASN A 401 6.25 3.02 31.86
N SER A 402 5.82 1.90 31.26
CA SER A 402 4.40 1.60 30.99
C SER A 402 3.87 0.35 31.69
N THR A 403 4.69 -0.40 32.42
CA THR A 403 4.34 -1.72 33.02
C THR A 403 3.87 -2.80 32.04
N ILE A 404 3.90 -2.53 30.73
CA ILE A 404 3.37 -3.40 29.68
C ILE A 404 4.52 -4.12 28.98
N ASP A 405 4.32 -5.42 28.73
CA ASP A 405 5.25 -6.22 27.94
C ASP A 405 4.86 -6.26 26.47
N PHE A 406 5.87 -6.23 25.61
CA PHE A 406 5.69 -6.19 24.17
C PHE A 406 6.92 -6.75 23.47
N ARG A 407 6.73 -7.12 22.21
CA ARG A 407 7.77 -7.57 21.30
C ARG A 407 7.82 -6.68 20.09
N LEU A 408 9.03 -6.53 19.55
CA LEU A 408 9.30 -5.88 18.29
C LEU A 408 9.93 -6.90 17.35
N SER A 409 9.49 -6.93 16.09
CA SER A 409 10.04 -7.76 15.03
C SER A 409 10.30 -6.92 13.77
N VAL A 410 11.35 -7.25 13.03
CA VAL A 410 11.69 -6.57 11.77
C VAL A 410 11.36 -7.51 10.62
N GLN A 411 10.61 -7.04 9.61
CA GLN A 411 10.28 -7.88 8.46
C GLN A 411 11.33 -7.79 7.34
N GLN A 412 11.37 -8.83 6.48
CA GLN A 412 12.40 -9.06 5.45
C GLN A 412 12.60 -7.91 4.45
N PHE A 413 11.60 -7.05 4.21
CA PHE A 413 11.78 -5.83 3.40
C PHE A 413 12.31 -4.62 4.18
N GLY A 414 12.84 -4.85 5.38
CA GLY A 414 13.89 -4.05 6.01
C GLY A 414 13.57 -2.59 6.32
N GLN A 415 12.31 -2.15 6.26
CA GLN A 415 11.92 -0.78 6.62
C GLN A 415 10.73 -0.74 7.59
N LEU A 416 10.08 -1.88 7.84
CA LEU A 416 8.93 -1.95 8.73
C LEU A 416 9.30 -2.75 9.99
N VAL A 417 9.21 -2.07 11.14
CA VAL A 417 9.31 -2.70 12.46
C VAL A 417 7.89 -2.88 12.99
N LYS A 418 7.52 -4.13 13.25
CA LYS A 418 6.22 -4.52 13.79
C LYS A 418 6.31 -4.67 15.29
N PHE A 419 5.36 -4.06 15.96
CA PHE A 419 5.14 -4.12 17.39
C PHE A 419 3.92 -5.00 17.68
N GLU A 420 4.02 -5.82 18.70
CA GLU A 420 2.95 -6.67 19.22
C GLU A 420 2.96 -6.60 20.75
N LEU A 421 1.80 -6.29 21.35
CA LEU A 421 1.64 -6.39 22.80
C LEU A 421 1.64 -7.87 23.20
N THR A 422 2.43 -8.20 24.21
CA THR A 422 2.44 -9.56 24.76
C THR A 422 2.13 -9.46 26.24
N GLN A 423 0.96 -9.89 26.71
CA GLN A 423 0.67 -9.81 28.14
C GLN A 423 1.33 -10.97 28.90
N LEU A 424 2.40 -10.66 29.63
CA LEU A 424 2.88 -11.40 30.78
C LEU A 424 2.87 -10.42 31.96
N GLY A 425 2.20 -10.75 33.06
CA GLY A 425 2.02 -9.85 34.20
C GLY A 425 3.36 -9.36 34.74
N ARG A 426 3.57 -8.03 34.73
CA ARG A 426 4.73 -7.39 35.35
C ARG A 426 4.33 -6.81 36.70
N VAL A 427 5.21 -6.93 37.70
CA VAL A 427 5.04 -6.29 39.01
C VAL A 427 6.16 -5.26 39.17
N ILE A 428 5.80 -3.98 39.32
CA ILE A 428 6.72 -2.99 39.89
C ILE A 428 6.72 -3.24 41.39
N CYS A 429 7.84 -3.65 41.95
CA CYS A 429 8.00 -3.79 43.39
C CYS A 429 9.33 -3.19 43.84
N ASP A 430 9.37 -2.71 45.09
CA ASP A 430 10.60 -2.77 45.86
C ASP A 430 11.00 -4.25 45.93
N TRP A 431 12.27 -4.54 45.61
CA TRP A 431 12.89 -5.86 45.46
C TRP A 431 12.05 -7.06 45.96
N PRO A 432 11.73 -8.04 45.09
CA PRO A 432 10.87 -9.15 45.47
C PRO A 432 11.48 -9.97 46.61
N ASN A 433 10.62 -10.38 47.52
CA ASN A 433 10.90 -11.18 48.71
C ASN A 433 10.09 -12.50 48.67
N MET A 434 10.27 -13.37 49.66
CA MET A 434 9.61 -14.69 49.69
C MET A 434 8.08 -14.64 49.63
N GLN A 435 7.45 -13.52 50.01
CA GLN A 435 6.00 -13.41 50.10
C GLN A 435 5.35 -12.93 48.79
N ASN A 436 6.09 -12.17 47.97
CA ASN A 436 5.56 -11.55 46.75
C ASN A 436 6.15 -12.13 45.46
N ILE A 437 7.13 -13.03 45.56
CA ILE A 437 7.71 -13.70 44.41
C ILE A 437 6.78 -14.78 43.86
N GLN A 438 6.49 -14.65 42.58
CA GLN A 438 5.66 -15.52 41.75
C GLN A 438 6.49 -16.04 40.58
N GLU A 439 6.41 -17.35 40.35
CA GLU A 439 6.96 -17.99 39.16
C GLU A 439 6.27 -17.44 37.91
N GLU A 440 6.99 -17.42 36.79
CA GLU A 440 6.53 -16.91 35.48
C GLU A 440 6.26 -15.40 35.36
N LYS A 441 6.19 -14.65 36.47
CA LYS A 441 6.12 -13.18 36.45
C LYS A 441 7.47 -12.52 36.20
N ARG A 442 7.42 -11.36 35.53
CA ARG A 442 8.58 -10.52 35.23
C ARG A 442 8.62 -9.34 36.19
N TYR A 443 9.75 -9.16 36.87
CA TYR A 443 9.99 -8.09 37.83
C TYR A 443 10.81 -6.99 37.19
N ILE A 444 10.65 -5.80 37.75
CA ILE A 444 11.40 -4.62 37.36
C ILE A 444 11.84 -3.90 38.63
N VAL A 445 13.14 -3.59 38.72
CA VAL A 445 13.73 -2.78 39.80
C VAL A 445 14.61 -1.68 39.23
N LYS A 446 14.67 -0.53 39.91
CA LYS A 446 15.62 0.55 39.62
C LYS A 446 16.95 0.21 40.27
N ALA A 447 17.93 -0.14 39.44
CA ALA A 447 19.28 -0.54 39.85
C ALA A 447 20.21 -0.45 38.65
N THR A 448 21.46 -0.06 38.89
CA THR A 448 22.55 -0.31 37.95
C THR A 448 22.84 -1.81 37.86
N GLU A 449 23.46 -2.25 36.77
CA GLU A 449 23.84 -3.66 36.61
C GLU A 449 24.75 -4.16 37.75
N PRO A 450 25.79 -3.40 38.20
CA PRO A 450 26.59 -3.81 39.36
C PRO A 450 25.77 -3.97 40.65
N GLU A 451 24.87 -3.02 40.95
CA GLU A 451 23.99 -3.09 42.12
C GLU A 451 23.06 -4.30 42.07
N PHE A 452 22.55 -4.62 40.89
CA PHE A 452 21.70 -5.79 40.70
C PHE A 452 22.47 -7.09 40.85
N VAL A 453 23.65 -7.23 40.23
CA VAL A 453 24.45 -8.45 40.32
C VAL A 453 24.85 -8.73 41.77
N GLN A 454 25.20 -7.69 42.52
CA GLN A 454 25.50 -7.81 43.96
C GLN A 454 24.31 -8.37 44.75
N ARG A 455 23.11 -7.80 44.54
CA ARG A 455 21.88 -8.25 45.23
C ARG A 455 21.35 -9.60 44.72
N LYS A 456 21.56 -9.90 43.45
CA LYS A 456 21.08 -11.13 42.80
C LYS A 456 21.58 -12.36 43.55
N GLY A 457 22.87 -12.42 43.88
CA GLY A 457 23.44 -13.58 44.58
C GLY A 457 22.89 -13.79 45.99
N GLU A 458 22.47 -12.73 46.67
CA GLU A 458 21.78 -12.82 47.97
C GLU A 458 20.34 -13.32 47.79
N MET A 459 19.63 -12.77 46.81
CA MET A 459 18.27 -13.17 46.48
C MET A 459 18.17 -14.62 46.02
N GLU A 460 19.07 -15.07 45.13
CA GLU A 460 19.07 -16.46 44.64
C GLU A 460 19.29 -17.46 45.78
N ARG A 461 20.17 -17.13 46.74
CA ARG A 461 20.40 -17.94 47.94
C ARG A 461 19.19 -17.94 48.88
N MET A 462 18.63 -16.76 49.15
CA MET A 462 17.50 -16.60 50.08
C MET A 462 16.21 -17.26 49.56
N LEU A 463 15.95 -17.10 48.26
CA LEU A 463 14.71 -17.52 47.61
C LEU A 463 14.81 -18.93 46.99
N LYS A 464 16.01 -19.52 46.95
CA LYS A 464 16.31 -20.82 46.32
C LYS A 464 15.85 -20.90 44.86
N VAL A 465 16.09 -19.83 44.10
CA VAL A 465 15.75 -19.71 42.68
C VAL A 465 16.93 -19.11 41.91
N ARG A 466 16.90 -19.17 40.58
CA ARG A 466 17.81 -18.42 39.73
C ARG A 466 17.09 -17.28 39.02
N PHE A 467 17.83 -16.25 38.64
CA PHE A 467 17.30 -15.12 37.87
C PHE A 467 18.00 -14.96 36.52
N GLU A 468 17.19 -14.88 35.47
CA GLU A 468 17.58 -14.27 34.20
C GLU A 468 17.29 -12.77 34.28
N HIS A 469 18.23 -11.93 33.82
CA HIS A 469 18.08 -10.49 33.87
C HIS A 469 18.61 -9.80 32.62
N ARG A 470 18.13 -8.58 32.37
CA ARG A 470 18.62 -7.65 31.35
C ARG A 470 18.64 -6.23 31.92
N CYS A 471 19.71 -5.50 31.61
CA CYS A 471 19.98 -4.16 32.13
C CYS A 471 19.88 -3.12 31.02
N SER A 472 19.26 -1.96 31.32
CA SER A 472 19.33 -0.78 30.46
C SER A 472 18.94 0.48 31.22
N GLY A 473 19.70 1.56 31.02
CA GLY A 473 19.34 2.89 31.51
C GLY A 473 19.12 3.00 33.03
N GLY A 474 19.85 2.23 33.84
CA GLY A 474 19.71 2.24 35.32
C GLY A 474 18.53 1.42 35.85
N TYR A 475 17.99 0.51 35.04
CA TYR A 475 16.94 -0.42 35.42
C TYR A 475 17.32 -1.86 35.08
N VAL A 476 16.81 -2.79 35.88
CA VAL A 476 16.97 -4.23 35.64
C VAL A 476 15.62 -4.91 35.58
N LYS A 477 15.37 -5.58 34.45
CA LYS A 477 14.25 -6.49 34.26
C LYS A 477 14.73 -7.92 34.51
N PHE A 478 14.03 -8.66 35.35
CA PHE A 478 14.41 -10.03 35.66
C PHE A 478 13.21 -10.97 35.80
N LYS A 479 13.47 -12.26 35.62
CA LYS A 479 12.51 -13.36 35.75
C LYS A 479 13.11 -14.47 36.59
N VAL A 480 12.28 -15.10 37.41
CA VAL A 480 12.60 -16.34 38.12
C VAL A 480 12.71 -17.49 37.12
N VAL A 481 13.83 -18.21 37.15
CA VAL A 481 14.07 -19.46 36.44
C VAL A 481 14.46 -20.56 37.44
N LYS A 482 13.99 -21.78 37.20
CA LYS A 482 14.22 -22.92 38.11
C LYS A 482 15.70 -23.30 38.24
#